data_AF-A0A933Y997-F1
#
_entry.id   AF-A0A933Y997-F1
#
_cell.length_a   1.000
_cell.length_b   1.000
_cell.length_c   1.000
_cell.angle_alpha   90.00
_cell.angle_beta   90.00
_cell.angle_gamma   90.00
#
_symmetry.space_group_name_H-M   'P 1'
#
loop_
_entity.id
_entity.type
_entity.pdbx_description
1 polymer ?
#
loop_
_entity_poly.entity_id
_entity_poly.type
_entity_poly.pdbx_seq_one_letter_code
_entity_poly.pdbx_strand_id
1 'polypeptide(L)'
;MDTIERLENARKYFTRDGRFIRTDAWKKEGRYVDLWSVVHVLSGIALAFYPRYFGFSVLATFIIVTLLFIMYEMFEVIVKIEEYPTNRVTDVLFGLVGFAPVYFVDQYLGSTTSIFLCGIATTIVTVVSIVGWSSSYKASVLEEKMRAEFIRERDLLRERRIRFAANRERRRRARRMRGQPH
;
A
#
# COMPACT_ATOMS: atom_id res chain seq x y z
N MET A 1 -5.15 24.71 -20.46
CA MET A 1 -5.42 24.21 -19.11
C MET A 1 -4.93 25.22 -18.11
N ASP A 2 -5.87 25.80 -17.38
CA ASP A 2 -5.60 26.85 -16.41
C ASP A 2 -4.92 26.27 -15.16
N THR A 3 -4.13 27.06 -14.44
CA THR A 3 -3.40 26.59 -13.23
C THR A 3 -4.40 26.11 -12.16
N ILE A 4 -5.60 26.68 -12.15
CA ILE A 4 -6.68 26.31 -11.21
C ILE A 4 -7.24 24.91 -11.51
N GLU A 5 -7.39 24.56 -12.79
CA GLU A 5 -7.91 23.27 -13.24
C GLU A 5 -6.95 22.11 -12.90
N ARG A 6 -5.63 22.36 -12.97
CA ARG A 6 -4.62 21.39 -12.52
C ARG A 6 -4.65 21.18 -11.00
N LEU A 7 -4.83 22.27 -10.23
CA LEU A 7 -4.97 22.20 -8.78
C LEU A 7 -6.21 21.43 -8.36
N GLU A 8 -7.34 21.63 -9.03
CA GLU A 8 -8.57 20.89 -8.72
C GLU A 8 -8.43 19.40 -9.01
N ASN A 9 -7.83 19.04 -10.15
CA ASN A 9 -7.56 17.66 -10.49
C ASN A 9 -6.59 16.99 -9.52
N ALA A 10 -5.50 17.66 -9.14
CA ALA A 10 -4.57 17.15 -8.13
C ALA A 10 -5.25 17.01 -6.76
N ARG A 11 -6.08 17.98 -6.35
CA ARG A 11 -6.78 17.96 -5.06
C ARG A 11 -7.74 16.77 -4.92
N LYS A 12 -8.22 16.18 -6.02
CA LYS A 12 -9.04 14.95 -5.98
C LYS A 12 -8.27 13.74 -5.41
N TYR A 13 -6.94 13.74 -5.53
CA TYR A 13 -6.07 12.67 -5.07
C TYR A 13 -5.41 12.96 -3.72
N PHE A 14 -5.76 14.07 -3.05
CA PHE A 14 -5.23 14.40 -1.73
C PHE A 14 -6.36 14.74 -0.76
N THR A 15 -6.28 14.21 0.46
CA THR A 15 -7.15 14.60 1.57
C THR A 15 -6.92 16.06 1.97
N ARG A 16 -7.84 16.65 2.75
CA ARG A 16 -7.68 18.02 3.29
C ARG A 16 -6.39 18.21 4.10
N ASP A 17 -5.86 17.13 4.66
CA ASP A 17 -4.64 17.12 5.46
C ASP A 17 -3.37 16.99 4.60
N GLY A 18 -3.53 16.83 3.28
CA GLY A 18 -2.42 16.65 2.33
C GLY A 18 -1.92 15.21 2.20
N ARG A 19 -2.66 14.21 2.69
CA ARG A 19 -2.35 12.79 2.45
C ARG A 19 -2.87 12.34 1.10
N PHE A 20 -2.07 11.60 0.34
CA PHE A 20 -2.47 11.04 -0.94
C PHE A 20 -3.55 9.97 -0.73
N ILE A 21 -4.61 10.01 -1.54
CA ILE A 21 -5.71 9.05 -1.52
C ILE A 21 -5.35 7.96 -2.52
N ARG A 22 -4.80 6.85 -2.02
CA ARG A 22 -4.55 5.66 -2.83
C ARG A 22 -5.88 5.02 -3.24
N THR A 23 -6.09 4.88 -4.55
CA THR A 23 -7.32 4.28 -5.12
C THR A 23 -7.11 2.84 -5.58
N ASP A 24 -5.92 2.26 -5.42
CA ASP A 24 -5.68 0.86 -5.79
C ASP A 24 -6.37 -0.08 -4.81
N ALA A 25 -7.27 -0.93 -5.32
CA ALA A 25 -8.03 -1.89 -4.51
C ALA A 25 -7.12 -2.81 -3.67
N TRP A 26 -5.88 -3.03 -4.13
CA TRP A 26 -4.84 -3.81 -3.47
C TRP A 26 -4.37 -3.24 -2.13
N LYS A 27 -4.32 -1.92 -1.99
CA LYS A 27 -3.83 -1.22 -0.78
C LYS A 27 -4.85 -0.25 -0.20
N LYS A 28 -6.11 -0.34 -0.64
CA LYS A 28 -7.20 0.50 -0.14
C LYS A 28 -7.18 0.36 1.37
N GLU A 29 -6.90 1.47 2.08
CA GLU A 29 -6.66 1.53 3.54
C GLU A 29 -7.84 0.93 4.32
N GLY A 30 -7.90 -0.39 4.38
CA GLY A 30 -8.69 -1.16 5.31
C GLY A 30 -7.85 -1.29 6.55
N ARG A 31 -8.34 -0.80 7.70
CA ARG A 31 -7.64 -0.93 8.98
C ARG A 31 -7.35 -2.40 9.37
N TYR A 32 -8.00 -3.36 8.69
CA TYR A 32 -8.02 -4.78 9.02
C TYR A 32 -8.10 -5.76 7.82
N VAL A 33 -8.56 -5.34 6.63
CA VAL A 33 -8.78 -6.26 5.49
C VAL A 33 -8.55 -5.53 4.18
N ASP A 34 -7.72 -6.10 3.32
CA ASP A 34 -7.49 -5.67 1.95
C ASP A 34 -7.45 -6.89 1.00
N LEU A 35 -7.12 -6.66 -0.26
CA LEU A 35 -6.97 -7.74 -1.24
C LEU A 35 -5.71 -8.60 -1.00
N TRP A 36 -4.72 -8.08 -0.26
CA TRP A 36 -3.56 -8.86 0.18
C TRP A 36 -3.94 -9.90 1.22
N SER A 37 -4.94 -9.66 2.06
CA SER A 37 -5.47 -10.67 2.98
C SER A 37 -5.84 -11.99 2.26
N VAL A 38 -6.36 -11.92 1.02
CA VAL A 38 -6.64 -13.13 0.20
C VAL A 38 -5.35 -13.83 -0.20
N VAL A 39 -4.32 -13.06 -0.59
CA VAL A 39 -2.99 -13.58 -0.91
C VAL A 39 -2.38 -14.27 0.32
N HIS A 40 -2.52 -13.70 1.51
CA HIS A 40 -2.04 -14.31 2.75
C HIS A 40 -2.77 -15.62 3.04
N VAL A 41 -4.10 -15.68 2.93
CA VAL A 41 -4.86 -16.94 3.08
C VAL A 41 -4.38 -18.01 2.10
N LEU A 42 -4.26 -17.68 0.80
CA LEU A 42 -3.81 -18.64 -0.20
C LEU A 42 -2.35 -19.06 0.01
N SER A 43 -1.50 -18.14 0.46
CA SER A 43 -0.12 -18.43 0.86
C SER A 43 -0.09 -19.37 2.05
N GLY A 44 -1.01 -19.21 3.00
CA GLY A 44 -1.14 -20.09 4.16
C GLY A 44 -1.47 -21.53 3.76
N ILE A 45 -2.37 -21.69 2.80
CA ILE A 45 -2.71 -23.01 2.23
C ILE A 45 -1.47 -23.62 1.56
N ALA A 46 -0.81 -22.87 0.67
CA ALA A 46 0.36 -23.36 -0.05
C ALA A 46 1.52 -23.72 0.90
N LEU A 47 1.86 -22.82 1.83
CA LEU A 47 2.96 -22.98 2.77
C LEU A 47 2.71 -24.08 3.80
N ALA A 48 1.46 -24.32 4.22
CA ALA A 48 1.14 -25.41 5.13
C ALA A 48 1.23 -26.78 4.44
N PHE A 49 0.98 -26.84 3.13
CA PHE A 49 1.03 -28.09 2.38
C PHE A 49 2.43 -28.69 2.31
N TYR A 50 3.48 -27.88 2.07
CA TYR A 50 4.83 -28.43 1.87
C TYR A 50 5.36 -29.18 3.12
N PRO A 51 5.39 -28.60 4.34
CA PRO A 51 5.85 -29.32 5.52
C PRO A 51 4.94 -30.52 5.83
N ARG A 52 3.63 -30.37 5.64
CA ARG A 52 2.68 -31.49 5.80
C ARG A 52 3.00 -32.67 4.87
N TYR A 53 3.34 -32.38 3.61
CA TYR A 53 3.75 -33.37 2.60
C TYR A 53 5.04 -34.09 3.00
N PHE A 54 6.01 -33.36 3.58
CA PHE A 54 7.23 -33.95 4.14
C PHE A 54 7.03 -34.66 5.49
N GLY A 55 5.79 -34.82 5.94
CA GLY A 55 5.46 -35.58 7.16
C GLY A 55 5.65 -34.81 8.47
N PHE A 56 5.76 -33.48 8.42
CA PHE A 56 5.86 -32.67 9.63
C PHE A 56 4.54 -32.71 10.42
N SER A 57 4.66 -32.69 11.75
CA SER A 57 3.50 -32.63 12.65
C SER A 57 2.71 -31.33 12.46
N VAL A 58 1.46 -31.32 12.92
CA VAL A 58 0.59 -30.13 12.91
C VAL A 58 1.28 -28.95 13.59
N LEU A 59 1.86 -29.20 14.78
CA LEU A 59 2.54 -28.17 15.57
C LEU A 59 3.80 -27.65 14.86
N ALA A 60 4.61 -28.54 14.29
CA ALA A 60 5.83 -28.12 13.58
C ALA A 60 5.48 -27.27 12.35
N THR A 61 4.48 -27.67 11.58
CA THR A 61 4.03 -26.91 10.40
C THR A 61 3.43 -25.58 10.81
N PHE A 62 2.62 -25.53 11.86
CA PHE A 62 2.07 -24.27 12.39
C PHE A 62 3.20 -23.30 12.77
N ILE A 63 4.23 -23.76 13.48
CA ILE A 63 5.38 -22.94 13.85
C ILE A 63 6.11 -22.45 12.59
N ILE A 64 6.41 -23.33 11.63
CA ILE A 64 7.11 -22.97 10.38
C ILE A 64 6.31 -21.91 9.61
N VAL A 65 5.02 -22.12 9.39
CA VAL A 65 4.16 -21.18 8.64
C VAL A 65 4.07 -19.84 9.37
N THR A 66 3.89 -19.85 10.69
CA THR A 66 3.86 -18.63 11.50
C THR A 66 5.16 -17.83 11.36
N LEU A 67 6.31 -18.50 11.48
CA LEU A 67 7.61 -17.87 11.33
C LEU A 67 7.82 -17.29 9.93
N LEU A 68 7.38 -18.00 8.87
CA LEU A 68 7.48 -17.49 7.51
C LEU A 68 6.63 -16.23 7.28
N PHE A 69 5.41 -16.18 7.81
CA PHE A 69 4.58 -14.97 7.73
C PHE A 69 5.20 -13.81 8.52
N ILE A 70 5.68 -14.06 9.75
CA ILE A 70 6.38 -13.03 10.53
C ILE A 70 7.62 -12.53 9.78
N MET A 71 8.40 -13.43 9.19
CA MET A 71 9.58 -13.06 8.40
C MET A 71 9.20 -12.22 7.17
N TYR A 72 8.09 -12.55 6.50
CA TYR A 72 7.57 -11.76 5.39
C TYR A 72 7.19 -10.34 5.82
N GLU A 73 6.42 -10.21 6.90
CA GLU A 73 6.07 -8.91 7.48
C GLU A 73 7.31 -8.11 7.90
N MET A 74 8.32 -8.77 8.47
CA MET A 74 9.60 -8.15 8.82
C MET A 74 10.36 -7.67 7.57
N PHE A 75 10.33 -8.46 6.50
CA PHE A 75 10.89 -8.05 5.21
C PHE A 75 10.21 -6.78 4.71
N GLU A 76 8.87 -6.68 4.76
CA GLU A 76 8.14 -5.48 4.37
C GLU A 76 8.49 -4.25 5.20
N VAL A 77 8.71 -4.43 6.52
CA VAL A 77 9.21 -3.38 7.39
C VAL A 77 10.57 -2.88 6.92
N ILE A 78 11.48 -3.81 6.61
CA ILE A 78 12.86 -3.50 6.19
C ILE A 78 12.86 -2.74 4.86
N VAL A 79 12.03 -3.15 3.90
CA VAL A 79 11.89 -2.46 2.61
C VAL A 79 11.01 -1.20 2.67
N LYS A 80 10.59 -0.80 3.88
CA LYS A 80 9.80 0.41 4.15
C LYS A 80 8.52 0.50 3.33
N ILE A 81 7.85 -0.63 3.14
CA ILE A 81 6.48 -0.62 2.63
C ILE A 81 5.61 -0.03 3.75
N GLU A 82 5.19 1.23 3.58
CA GLU A 82 4.33 1.94 4.53
C GLU A 82 2.95 1.28 4.57
N GLU A 83 2.63 0.66 5.71
CA GLU A 83 1.33 0.08 6.04
C GLU A 83 0.99 0.32 7.50
N TYR A 84 -0.31 0.32 7.81
CA TYR A 84 -0.77 0.43 9.19
C TYR A 84 -0.27 -0.78 10.00
N PRO A 85 0.28 -0.59 11.21
CA PRO A 85 0.75 -1.69 12.05
C PRO A 85 -0.31 -2.77 12.35
N THR A 86 -1.59 -2.40 12.31
CA THR A 86 -2.71 -3.35 12.48
C THR A 86 -2.89 -4.27 11.28
N ASN A 87 -2.55 -3.82 10.06
CA ASN A 87 -2.63 -4.64 8.85
C ASN A 87 -1.68 -5.84 8.95
N ARG A 88 -0.43 -5.57 9.35
CA ARG A 88 0.61 -6.58 9.50
C ARG A 88 0.23 -7.73 10.43
N VAL A 89 -0.44 -7.40 11.55
CA VAL A 89 -0.94 -8.43 12.47
C VAL A 89 -2.08 -9.22 11.83
N THR A 90 -3.01 -8.54 11.16
CA THR A 90 -4.10 -9.23 10.45
C THR A 90 -3.60 -10.10 9.30
N ASP A 91 -2.53 -9.72 8.62
CA ASP A 91 -1.95 -10.47 7.51
C ASP A 91 -1.32 -11.79 7.98
N VAL A 92 -0.62 -11.78 9.12
CA VAL A 92 -0.18 -13.02 9.79
C VAL A 92 -1.39 -13.89 10.15
N LEU A 93 -2.43 -13.31 10.76
CA LEU A 93 -3.63 -14.06 11.16
C LEU A 93 -4.35 -14.67 9.96
N PHE A 94 -4.51 -13.94 8.86
CA PHE A 94 -5.09 -14.44 7.61
C PHE A 94 -4.25 -15.56 7.00
N GLY A 95 -2.92 -15.42 7.06
CA GLY A 95 -1.99 -16.49 6.71
C GLY A 95 -2.24 -17.77 7.51
N LEU A 96 -2.44 -17.65 8.82
CA LEU A 96 -2.75 -18.78 9.69
C LEU A 96 -4.15 -19.37 9.48
N VAL A 97 -5.13 -18.57 9.07
CA VAL A 97 -6.44 -19.08 8.65
C VAL A 97 -6.30 -20.01 7.44
N GLY A 98 -5.43 -19.67 6.49
CA GLY A 98 -5.11 -20.50 5.33
C GLY A 98 -4.47 -21.85 5.67
N PHE A 99 -3.80 -21.97 6.80
CA PHE A 99 -3.20 -23.23 7.25
C PHE A 99 -4.26 -24.29 7.60
N ALA A 100 -5.38 -23.90 8.20
CA ALA A 100 -6.36 -24.84 8.75
C ALA A 100 -6.99 -25.79 7.71
N PRO A 101 -7.45 -25.32 6.52
CA PRO A 101 -7.98 -26.19 5.48
C PRO A 101 -7.05 -27.35 5.09
N VAL A 102 -5.72 -27.15 5.09
CA VAL A 102 -4.78 -28.22 4.71
C VAL A 102 -4.91 -29.41 5.65
N TYR A 103 -5.03 -29.18 6.95
CA TYR A 103 -5.13 -30.29 7.92
C TYR A 103 -6.53 -30.89 8.03
N PHE A 104 -7.57 -30.08 7.85
CA PHE A 104 -8.94 -30.57 7.90
C PHE A 104 -9.38 -31.28 6.62
N VAL A 105 -8.85 -30.89 5.45
CA VAL A 105 -9.30 -31.40 4.16
C VAL A 105 -8.40 -32.55 3.69
N ASP A 106 -7.09 -32.52 3.96
CA ASP A 106 -6.16 -33.58 3.53
C ASP A 106 -6.51 -34.97 4.08
N GLN A 107 -7.12 -35.05 5.27
CA GLN A 107 -7.59 -36.33 5.83
C GLN A 107 -8.73 -36.98 5.01
N TYR A 108 -9.43 -36.21 4.18
CA TYR A 108 -10.54 -36.68 3.34
C TYR A 108 -10.16 -36.79 1.86
N LEU A 109 -8.99 -36.26 1.49
CA LEU A 109 -8.50 -36.26 0.12
C LEU A 109 -7.39 -37.30 -0.06
N GLY A 110 -7.38 -37.97 -1.22
CA GLY A 110 -6.22 -38.77 -1.62
C GLY A 110 -5.00 -37.89 -1.90
N SER A 111 -3.80 -38.44 -1.70
CA SER A 111 -2.53 -37.71 -1.87
C SER A 111 -2.42 -37.02 -3.24
N THR A 112 -2.84 -37.68 -4.33
CA THR A 112 -2.84 -37.11 -5.68
C THR A 112 -3.71 -35.85 -5.77
N THR A 113 -4.91 -35.88 -5.19
CA THR A 113 -5.83 -34.73 -5.20
C THR A 113 -5.27 -33.58 -4.36
N SER A 114 -4.72 -33.86 -3.17
CA SER A 114 -4.14 -32.83 -2.33
C SER A 114 -2.94 -32.15 -3.00
N ILE A 115 -2.05 -32.91 -3.67
CA ILE A 115 -0.93 -32.37 -4.44
C ILE A 115 -1.42 -31.48 -5.59
N PHE A 116 -2.43 -31.93 -6.33
CA PHE A 116 -3.00 -31.15 -7.43
C PHE A 116 -3.61 -29.83 -6.95
N LEU A 117 -4.38 -29.85 -5.86
CA LEU A 117 -4.96 -28.65 -5.26
C LEU A 117 -3.89 -27.70 -4.71
N CYS A 118 -2.82 -28.23 -4.12
CA CYS A 118 -1.66 -27.42 -3.73
C CYS A 118 -1.03 -26.74 -4.96
N GLY A 119 -0.83 -27.49 -6.06
CA GLY A 119 -0.29 -26.92 -7.30
C GLY A 119 -1.15 -25.76 -7.83
N ILE A 120 -2.48 -25.91 -7.76
CA ILE A 120 -3.42 -24.85 -8.12
C ILE A 120 -3.28 -23.65 -7.16
N ALA A 121 -3.31 -23.88 -5.84
CA ALA A 121 -3.20 -22.81 -4.85
C ALA A 121 -1.88 -22.04 -5.00
N THR A 122 -0.75 -22.73 -5.15
CA THR A 122 0.57 -22.14 -5.40
C THR A 122 0.58 -21.34 -6.71
N THR A 123 -0.06 -21.84 -7.76
CA THR A 123 -0.14 -21.11 -9.05
C THR A 123 -0.97 -19.84 -8.91
N ILE A 124 -2.16 -19.94 -8.31
CA ILE A 124 -3.06 -18.79 -8.10
C ILE A 124 -2.35 -17.76 -7.23
N VAL A 125 -1.77 -18.15 -6.09
CA VAL A 125 -1.11 -17.18 -5.21
C VAL A 125 0.06 -16.51 -5.91
N THR A 126 0.85 -17.24 -6.70
CA THR A 126 1.96 -16.65 -7.47
C THR A 126 1.45 -15.61 -8.46
N VAL A 127 0.42 -15.95 -9.24
CA VAL A 127 -0.16 -15.03 -10.23
C VAL A 127 -0.75 -13.78 -9.56
N VAL A 128 -1.54 -13.97 -8.50
CA VAL A 128 -2.18 -12.88 -7.76
C VAL A 128 -1.13 -11.99 -7.11
N SER A 129 -0.06 -12.55 -6.52
CA SER A 129 1.06 -11.79 -5.95
C SER A 129 1.79 -10.96 -7.01
N ILE A 130 2.05 -11.51 -8.20
CA ILE A 130 2.70 -10.77 -9.29
C ILE A 130 1.83 -9.59 -9.75
N VAL A 131 0.52 -9.82 -9.90
CA VAL A 131 -0.43 -8.78 -10.31
C VAL A 131 -0.59 -7.71 -9.21
N GLY A 132 -0.70 -8.13 -7.95
CA GLY A 132 -0.81 -7.24 -6.80
C GLY A 132 0.42 -6.37 -6.64
N TRP A 133 1.62 -6.96 -6.78
CA TRP A 133 2.88 -6.23 -6.76
C TRP A 133 2.99 -5.23 -7.91
N SER A 134 2.70 -5.65 -9.14
CA SER A 134 2.73 -4.75 -10.31
C SER A 134 1.79 -3.56 -10.16
N SER A 135 0.59 -3.81 -9.62
CA SER A 135 -0.40 -2.77 -9.36
C SER A 135 0.06 -1.80 -8.28
N SER A 136 0.62 -2.34 -7.19
CA SER A 136 1.12 -1.56 -6.05
C SER A 136 2.32 -0.69 -6.44
N TYR A 137 3.21 -1.21 -7.29
CA TYR A 137 4.36 -0.47 -7.83
C TYR A 137 3.93 0.68 -8.75
N LYS A 138 2.96 0.45 -9.64
CA LYS A 138 2.43 1.52 -10.51
C LYS A 138 1.78 2.65 -9.69
N ALA A 139 1.08 2.29 -8.62
CA ALA A 139 0.46 3.27 -7.72
C ALA A 139 1.50 4.12 -6.98
N SER A 140 2.58 3.52 -6.47
CA SER A 140 3.64 4.28 -5.75
C SER A 140 4.38 5.25 -6.67
N VAL A 141 4.70 4.85 -7.90
CA VAL A 141 5.34 5.74 -8.89
C VAL A 141 4.43 6.92 -9.25
N LEU A 142 3.12 6.69 -9.35
CA LEU A 142 2.15 7.77 -9.59
C LEU A 142 2.06 8.72 -8.40
N GLU A 143 1.98 8.19 -7.18
CA GLU A 143 1.97 8.97 -5.95
C GLU A 143 3.18 9.90 -5.84
N GLU A 144 4.39 9.38 -6.10
CA GLU A 144 5.63 10.16 -6.05
C GLU A 144 5.59 11.34 -7.03
N LYS A 145 5.16 11.10 -8.28
CA LYS A 145 5.01 12.15 -9.30
C LYS A 145 4.00 13.21 -8.86
N MET A 146 2.83 12.79 -8.37
CA MET A 146 1.78 13.73 -7.95
C MET A 146 2.21 14.55 -6.74
N ARG A 147 2.92 13.95 -5.77
CA ARG A 147 3.47 14.65 -4.61
C ARG A 147 4.51 15.69 -5.04
N ALA A 148 5.38 15.36 -5.99
CA ALA A 148 6.37 16.30 -6.53
C ALA A 148 5.70 17.48 -7.25
N GLU A 149 4.68 17.22 -8.09
CA GLU A 149 3.91 18.27 -8.76
C GLU A 149 3.19 19.18 -7.76
N PHE A 150 2.56 18.61 -6.73
CA PHE A 150 1.86 19.37 -5.70
C PHE A 150 2.81 20.28 -4.90
N ILE A 151 4.00 19.79 -4.51
CA ILE A 151 5.01 20.60 -3.82
C ILE A 151 5.45 21.76 -4.70
N ARG A 152 5.77 21.48 -5.98
CA ARG A 152 6.19 22.50 -6.94
C ARG A 152 5.13 23.58 -7.11
N GLU A 153 3.87 23.18 -7.23
CA GLU A 153 2.78 24.12 -7.43
C GLU A 153 2.49 24.97 -6.19
N ARG A 154 2.54 24.35 -5.00
CA ARG A 154 2.46 25.07 -3.72
C ARG A 154 3.56 26.13 -3.59
N ASP A 155 4.79 25.79 -3.97
CA ASP A 155 5.92 26.71 -3.89
C ASP A 155 5.77 27.87 -4.90
N LEU A 156 5.30 27.60 -6.12
CA LEU A 156 4.96 28.64 -7.10
C LEU A 156 3.87 29.59 -6.58
N LEU A 157 2.83 29.07 -5.94
CA LEU A 157 1.78 29.89 -5.33
C LEU A 157 2.32 30.75 -4.19
N ARG A 158 3.22 30.20 -3.36
CA ARG A 158 3.90 30.94 -2.28
C ARG A 158 4.73 32.09 -2.84
N GLU A 159 5.52 31.84 -3.88
CA GLU A 159 6.30 32.89 -4.55
C GLU A 159 5.42 33.98 -5.17
N ARG A 160 4.30 33.59 -5.82
CA ARG A 160 3.33 34.56 -6.36
C ARG A 160 2.79 35.45 -5.24
N ARG A 161 2.39 34.88 -4.10
CA ARG A 161 1.90 35.65 -2.93
C ARG A 161 2.95 36.63 -2.40
N ILE A 162 4.21 36.19 -2.27
CA ILE A 162 5.32 37.05 -1.84
C ILE A 162 5.53 38.20 -2.84
N ARG A 163 5.59 37.91 -4.15
CA ARG A 163 5.71 38.93 -5.20
C ARG A 163 4.56 39.93 -5.18
N PHE A 164 3.33 39.48 -5.03
CA PHE A 164 2.16 40.36 -4.92
C PHE A 164 2.22 41.25 -3.68
N ALA A 165 2.60 40.70 -2.52
CA ALA A 165 2.78 41.47 -1.29
C ALA A 165 3.85 42.55 -1.45
N ALA A 166 5.02 42.19 -1.99
CA ALA A 166 6.12 43.12 -2.25
C ALA A 166 5.71 44.24 -3.23
N ASN A 167 5.01 43.90 -4.31
CA ASN A 167 4.48 44.90 -5.26
C ASN A 167 3.46 45.83 -4.61
N ARG A 168 2.59 45.32 -3.73
CA ARG A 168 1.61 46.14 -2.99
C ARG A 168 2.32 47.10 -2.04
N GLU A 169 3.37 46.65 -1.38
CA GLU A 169 4.18 47.48 -0.48
C GLU A 169 4.94 48.58 -1.24
N ARG A 170 5.58 48.24 -2.37
CA ARG A 170 6.23 49.22 -3.26
C ARG A 170 5.25 50.31 -3.71
N ARG A 171 4.04 49.93 -4.14
CA ARG A 171 2.99 50.89 -4.53
C ARG A 171 2.56 51.77 -3.36
N ARG A 172 2.45 51.23 -2.13
CA ARG A 172 2.13 52.02 -0.93
C ARG A 172 3.24 53.02 -0.59
N ARG A 173 4.51 52.62 -0.65
CA ARG A 173 5.66 53.51 -0.42
C ARG A 173 5.72 54.65 -1.45
N ALA A 174 5.53 54.33 -2.74
CA ALA A 174 5.51 55.34 -3.80
C ALA A 174 4.38 56.38 -3.61
N ARG A 175 3.20 55.96 -3.14
CA ARG A 175 2.10 56.88 -2.81
C ARG A 175 2.42 57.78 -1.61
N ARG A 176 3.09 57.27 -0.59
CA ARG A 176 3.54 58.07 0.57
C ARG A 176 4.54 59.15 0.17
N MET A 177 5.50 58.83 -0.69
CA MET A 177 6.48 59.82 -1.16
C MET A 177 5.89 60.90 -2.06
N ARG A 178 4.80 60.61 -2.80
CA ARG A 178 4.08 61.62 -3.60
C ARG A 178 3.15 62.53 -2.77
N GLY A 179 2.88 62.19 -1.51
CA GLY A 179 1.96 62.93 -0.63
C GLY A 179 2.66 63.78 0.43
N GLN A 180 4.00 63.86 0.44
CA GLN A 180 4.73 64.78 1.31
C GLN A 180 4.87 66.13 0.59
N PRO A 181 4.34 67.23 1.14
CA PRO A 181 4.67 68.57 0.64
C PRO A 181 6.15 68.86 0.93
N HIS A 182 6.82 69.44 -0.07
CA HIS A 182 8.19 69.96 0.04
C HIS A 182 8.27 71.14 1.01
#